data_AF-A0A800CKL8-F1
#
_entry.id   AF-A0A800CKL8-F1
#
_cell.length_a   1.000
_cell.length_b   1.000
_cell.length_c   1.000
_cell.angle_alpha   90.00
_cell.angle_beta   90.00
_cell.angle_gamma   90.00
#
_symmetry.space_group_name_H-M   'P 1'
#
loop_
_entity.id
_entity.type
_entity.pdbx_description
1 polymer ?
#
loop_
_entity_poly.entity_id
_entity_poly.type
_entity_poly.pdbx_seq_one_letter_code
_entity_poly.pdbx_strand_id
1 'polypeptide(L)'
;MGVLTNEVNVTELTKTKTNGDNGYDSHIVDVQDFFEDVLLAYDQGKDDELPADIHLARSIIPAGTGADRDFSYIAPEIPEFIASNCVGCMTCVVECPDTAILAKVATPDVLDTELGQIANPKERAFMAEQFAITNKFHKAPQKKGKEPGLFGIFVDPTKCKGCAECVEACADLGYNALKMIEKEDTTVPIYQKSIDFFRHLPPTPKEYINDRVVVDMMLAEQSMLFVGGAGSCAGCGEATVLR
;
A
#
# COMPACT_ATOMS: atom_id res chain seq x y z
N MET A 1 5.63 -3.79 1.35
CA MET A 1 4.64 -4.19 2.36
C MET A 1 3.30 -4.19 1.65
N GLY A 2 2.80 -5.37 1.27
CA GLY A 2 1.47 -5.52 0.69
C GLY A 2 0.37 -4.92 1.58
N VAL A 3 -0.80 -4.74 1.01
CA VAL A 3 -1.77 -3.79 1.55
C VAL A 3 -2.78 -4.51 2.39
N LEU A 4 -2.62 -4.51 3.72
CA LEU A 4 -3.64 -5.06 4.62
C LEU A 4 -3.70 -4.26 5.94
N THR A 5 -4.91 -4.16 6.48
CA THR A 5 -5.33 -3.42 7.69
C THR A 5 -4.81 -4.04 8.99
N ASN A 6 -5.29 -3.51 10.12
CA ASN A 6 -5.12 -4.06 11.46
C ASN A 6 -5.67 -5.49 11.63
N GLU A 7 -6.38 -6.04 10.64
CA GLU A 7 -6.85 -7.42 10.67
C GLU A 7 -5.81 -8.42 10.19
N VAL A 8 -4.94 -8.06 9.25
CA VAL A 8 -4.00 -9.01 8.63
C VAL A 8 -2.65 -8.35 8.38
N ASN A 9 -1.60 -8.87 9.01
CA ASN A 9 -0.24 -8.41 8.74
C ASN A 9 0.37 -9.18 7.56
N VAL A 10 0.50 -8.54 6.40
CA VAL A 10 1.09 -9.14 5.20
C VAL A 10 2.54 -9.60 5.42
N THR A 11 3.29 -8.95 6.31
CA THR A 11 4.68 -9.33 6.58
C THR A 11 4.77 -10.61 7.38
N GLU A 12 3.69 -11.04 8.02
CA GLU A 12 3.59 -12.31 8.75
C GLU A 12 2.97 -13.42 7.92
N LEU A 13 2.05 -13.09 6.99
CA LEU A 13 1.33 -14.10 6.17
C LEU A 13 2.25 -15.10 5.47
N THR A 14 3.41 -14.62 5.02
CA THR A 14 4.41 -15.41 4.30
C THR A 14 5.71 -15.52 5.11
N LYS A 15 5.69 -15.24 6.40
CA LYS A 15 6.82 -15.49 7.32
C LYS A 15 6.31 -16.39 8.44
N THR A 16 5.87 -17.58 8.07
CA THR A 16 5.39 -18.60 9.01
C THR A 16 6.14 -19.91 8.82
N LYS A 17 6.41 -20.60 9.93
CA LYS A 17 7.05 -21.93 9.91
C LYS A 17 6.14 -23.05 9.37
N THR A 18 4.84 -22.81 9.29
CA THR A 18 3.85 -23.82 8.86
C THR A 18 3.43 -23.67 7.40
N ASN A 19 4.08 -22.79 6.62
CA ASN A 19 3.75 -22.51 5.22
C ASN A 19 2.27 -22.10 5.00
N GLY A 20 1.64 -21.49 6.01
CA GLY A 20 0.21 -21.13 6.00
C GLY A 20 -0.77 -22.30 6.19
N ASP A 21 -2.07 -22.02 6.08
CA ASP A 21 -3.13 -23.03 6.23
C ASP A 21 -3.21 -23.94 4.99
N ASN A 22 -2.85 -25.22 5.14
CA ASN A 22 -2.66 -26.22 4.07
C ASN A 22 -1.40 -26.01 3.20
N GLY A 23 -0.35 -25.43 3.78
CA GLY A 23 0.95 -25.28 3.12
C GLY A 23 1.63 -26.61 2.75
N TYR A 24 2.66 -26.52 1.90
CA TYR A 24 3.54 -27.64 1.61
C TYR A 24 4.32 -28.06 2.87
N ASP A 25 4.83 -29.28 2.91
CA ASP A 25 5.73 -29.73 3.99
C ASP A 25 6.98 -28.83 4.06
N SER A 26 7.50 -28.53 5.27
CA SER A 26 8.67 -27.66 5.41
C SER A 26 9.91 -28.25 4.74
N HIS A 27 10.00 -29.57 4.60
CA HIS A 27 11.02 -30.21 3.79
C HIS A 27 10.94 -29.76 2.33
N ILE A 28 9.76 -29.41 1.78
CA ILE A 28 9.57 -28.90 0.41
C ILE A 28 10.07 -27.46 0.31
N VAL A 29 9.54 -26.57 1.16
CA VAL A 29 9.89 -25.16 1.27
C VAL A 29 9.77 -24.77 2.73
N ASP A 30 10.80 -24.19 3.32
CA ASP A 30 10.68 -23.53 4.62
C ASP A 30 10.57 -22.03 4.36
N VAL A 31 9.34 -21.53 4.46
CA VAL A 31 9.04 -20.13 4.16
C VAL A 31 9.73 -19.19 5.15
N GLN A 32 9.86 -19.58 6.43
CA GLN A 32 10.54 -18.74 7.42
C GLN A 32 12.03 -18.62 7.09
N ASP A 33 12.67 -19.75 6.85
CA ASP A 33 14.08 -19.85 6.47
C ASP A 33 14.40 -19.04 5.22
N PHE A 34 13.53 -19.10 4.20
CA PHE A 34 13.68 -18.29 2.99
C PHE A 34 13.75 -16.78 3.29
N PHE A 35 12.91 -16.27 4.19
CA PHE A 35 12.89 -14.85 4.52
C PHE A 35 14.01 -14.42 5.48
N GLU A 36 14.37 -15.27 6.46
CA GLU A 36 15.38 -14.95 7.47
C GLU A 36 16.81 -15.12 6.95
N ASP A 37 17.05 -16.11 6.09
CA ASP A 37 18.39 -16.47 5.64
C ASP A 37 18.60 -16.14 4.16
N VAL A 38 17.80 -16.72 3.26
CA VAL A 38 18.01 -16.56 1.80
C VAL A 38 17.81 -15.11 1.37
N LEU A 39 16.65 -14.52 1.63
CA LEU A 39 16.34 -13.16 1.20
C LEU A 39 17.29 -12.13 1.84
N LEU A 40 17.62 -12.32 3.12
CA LEU A 40 18.55 -11.47 3.85
C LEU A 40 19.97 -11.55 3.27
N ALA A 41 20.44 -12.73 2.89
CA ALA A 41 21.75 -12.90 2.26
C ALA A 41 21.82 -12.16 0.91
N TYR A 42 20.79 -12.26 0.08
CA TYR A 42 20.72 -11.50 -1.18
C TYR A 42 20.70 -9.98 -0.95
N ASP A 43 19.94 -9.50 0.04
CA ASP A 43 19.90 -8.08 0.38
C ASP A 43 21.25 -7.55 0.87
N GLN A 44 22.01 -8.39 1.59
CA GLN A 44 23.35 -8.06 2.08
C GLN A 44 24.48 -8.32 1.08
N GLY A 45 24.18 -8.90 -0.09
CA GLY A 45 25.18 -9.31 -1.09
C GLY A 45 26.11 -10.44 -0.61
N LYS A 46 25.57 -11.38 0.17
CA LYS A 46 26.25 -12.59 0.71
C LYS A 46 25.62 -13.88 0.18
N ASP A 47 25.00 -13.82 -0.99
CA ASP A 47 24.34 -14.97 -1.62
C ASP A 47 25.31 -16.10 -1.96
N ASP A 48 26.60 -15.81 -2.10
CA ASP A 48 27.69 -16.77 -2.29
C ASP A 48 28.05 -17.56 -1.02
N GLU A 49 27.66 -17.07 0.16
CA GLU A 49 27.84 -17.76 1.45
C GLU A 49 26.73 -18.78 1.74
N LEU A 50 25.62 -18.74 0.98
CA LEU A 50 24.48 -19.63 1.21
C LEU A 50 24.84 -21.11 0.94
N PRO A 51 24.45 -22.04 1.83
CA PRO A 51 24.69 -23.45 1.60
C PRO A 51 23.87 -23.95 0.41
N ALA A 52 24.44 -24.85 -0.37
CA ALA A 52 23.73 -25.58 -1.43
C ALA A 52 22.82 -26.68 -0.84
N ASP A 53 21.87 -26.29 0.00
CA ASP A 53 20.91 -27.19 0.64
C ASP A 53 19.73 -27.55 -0.28
N ILE A 54 18.79 -28.34 0.25
CA ILE A 54 17.65 -28.83 -0.51
C ILE A 54 16.61 -27.73 -0.81
N HIS A 55 16.53 -26.68 -0.01
CA HIS A 55 15.58 -25.57 -0.20
C HIS A 55 16.09 -24.64 -1.30
N LEU A 56 17.35 -24.24 -1.25
CA LEU A 56 17.99 -23.41 -2.28
C LEU A 56 18.08 -24.14 -3.63
N ALA A 57 18.45 -25.44 -3.61
CA ALA A 57 18.57 -26.25 -4.82
C ALA A 57 17.24 -26.43 -5.58
N ARG A 58 16.09 -26.29 -4.89
CA ARG A 58 14.77 -26.38 -5.53
C ARG A 58 14.30 -25.07 -6.14
N SER A 59 14.89 -23.94 -5.76
CA SER A 59 14.57 -22.62 -6.28
C SER A 59 13.07 -22.25 -6.17
N ILE A 60 12.42 -22.67 -5.10
CA ILE A 60 11.04 -22.27 -4.78
C ILE A 60 11.08 -20.93 -4.05
N ILE A 61 10.36 -19.95 -4.57
CA ILE A 61 10.26 -18.61 -3.97
C ILE A 61 8.87 -18.45 -3.38
N PRO A 62 8.74 -18.16 -2.07
CA PRO A 62 7.46 -17.83 -1.45
C PRO A 62 6.78 -16.63 -2.14
N ALA A 63 5.45 -16.62 -2.16
CA ALA A 63 4.71 -15.46 -2.64
C ALA A 63 5.02 -14.23 -1.77
N GLY A 64 4.83 -13.03 -2.33
CA GLY A 64 4.89 -11.80 -1.55
C GLY A 64 6.29 -11.29 -1.18
N THR A 65 7.37 -11.92 -1.63
CA THR A 65 8.77 -11.49 -1.33
C THR A 65 9.09 -10.07 -1.79
N GLY A 66 8.43 -9.55 -2.83
CA GLY A 66 8.53 -8.15 -3.24
C GLY A 66 8.13 -7.15 -2.14
N ALA A 67 7.40 -7.59 -1.12
CA ALA A 67 7.02 -6.76 0.01
C ALA A 67 8.23 -6.21 0.79
N ASP A 68 9.37 -6.90 0.79
CA ASP A 68 10.59 -6.51 1.53
C ASP A 68 11.55 -5.63 0.72
N ARG A 69 11.33 -5.46 -0.59
CA ARG A 69 12.19 -4.57 -1.40
C ARG A 69 11.91 -3.10 -1.11
N ASP A 70 12.93 -2.35 -0.72
CA ASP A 70 12.81 -0.90 -0.54
C ASP A 70 13.27 -0.14 -1.79
N PHE A 71 12.42 0.78 -2.27
CA PHE A 71 12.69 1.72 -3.37
C PHE A 71 12.73 3.18 -2.90
N SER A 72 12.68 3.42 -1.59
CA SER A 72 12.66 4.77 -1.02
C SER A 72 13.87 5.61 -1.45
N TYR A 73 15.02 4.96 -1.68
CA TYR A 73 16.29 5.58 -2.06
C TYR A 73 16.52 5.74 -3.57
N ILE A 74 15.69 5.14 -4.44
CA ILE A 74 15.91 5.20 -5.90
C ILE A 74 15.15 6.34 -6.58
N ALA A 75 14.02 6.76 -6.00
CA ALA A 75 13.16 7.79 -6.58
C ALA A 75 13.38 9.12 -5.85
N PRO A 76 13.80 10.20 -6.52
CA PRO A 76 14.01 11.50 -5.88
C PRO A 76 12.69 12.18 -5.47
N GLU A 77 11.59 11.89 -6.17
CA GLU A 77 10.30 12.52 -5.92
C GLU A 77 9.24 11.53 -5.41
N ILE A 78 8.17 12.05 -4.79
CA ILE A 78 7.00 11.30 -4.30
C ILE A 78 5.72 12.14 -4.52
N PRO A 79 4.55 11.54 -4.81
CA PRO A 79 3.32 12.30 -4.94
C PRO A 79 2.79 12.78 -3.59
N GLU A 80 2.59 14.10 -3.45
CA GLU A 80 1.85 14.73 -2.37
C GLU A 80 0.35 14.79 -2.69
N PHE A 81 -0.47 14.45 -1.71
CA PHE A 81 -1.94 14.49 -1.81
C PHE A 81 -2.54 15.85 -1.44
N ILE A 82 -3.45 16.34 -2.26
CA ILE A 82 -4.18 17.60 -2.09
C ILE A 82 -5.66 17.29 -1.88
N ALA A 83 -6.04 17.04 -0.62
CA ALA A 83 -7.37 16.55 -0.26
C ALA A 83 -8.53 17.42 -0.74
N SER A 84 -8.36 18.75 -0.82
CA SER A 84 -9.41 19.68 -1.27
C SER A 84 -9.85 19.46 -2.71
N ASN A 85 -8.99 18.86 -3.53
CA ASN A 85 -9.23 18.65 -4.95
C ASN A 85 -9.72 17.22 -5.26
N CYS A 86 -9.58 16.30 -4.31
CA CYS A 86 -9.88 14.90 -4.53
C CYS A 86 -11.38 14.63 -4.60
N VAL A 87 -11.79 13.87 -5.62
CA VAL A 87 -13.19 13.44 -5.81
C VAL A 87 -13.45 11.99 -5.39
N GLY A 88 -12.42 11.24 -5.01
CA GLY A 88 -12.53 9.81 -4.66
C GLY A 88 -12.79 8.90 -5.86
N CYS A 89 -12.13 9.14 -6.99
CA CYS A 89 -12.32 8.37 -8.23
C CYS A 89 -11.47 7.08 -8.31
N MET A 90 -10.46 6.93 -7.44
CA MET A 90 -9.52 5.78 -7.42
C MET A 90 -8.57 5.66 -8.62
N THR A 91 -8.64 6.53 -9.63
CA THR A 91 -7.77 6.42 -10.82
C THR A 91 -6.29 6.42 -10.48
N CYS A 92 -5.84 7.30 -9.59
CA CYS A 92 -4.44 7.34 -9.15
C CYS A 92 -3.96 6.04 -8.50
N VAL A 93 -4.86 5.33 -7.81
CA VAL A 93 -4.59 4.02 -7.21
C VAL A 93 -4.45 2.99 -8.33
N VAL A 94 -5.40 2.94 -9.26
CA VAL A 94 -5.44 1.99 -10.38
C VAL A 94 -4.20 2.10 -11.26
N GLU A 95 -3.80 3.32 -11.64
CA GLU A 95 -2.68 3.54 -12.58
C GLU A 95 -1.31 3.23 -11.99
N CYS A 96 -1.20 3.13 -10.66
CA CYS A 96 0.08 2.86 -10.04
C CYS A 96 0.54 1.42 -10.29
N PRO A 97 1.72 1.19 -10.89
CA PRO A 97 2.18 -0.15 -11.24
C PRO A 97 2.71 -0.97 -10.06
N ASP A 98 3.01 -0.32 -8.93
CA ASP A 98 3.78 -0.91 -7.82
C ASP A 98 3.00 -1.01 -6.51
N THR A 99 1.68 -0.78 -6.52
CA THR A 99 0.86 -0.75 -5.28
C THR A 99 1.41 0.27 -4.26
N ALA A 100 1.98 1.36 -4.77
CA ALA A 100 2.63 2.38 -3.96
C ALA A 100 1.71 3.51 -3.54
N ILE A 101 0.50 3.61 -4.08
CA ILE A 101 -0.52 4.58 -3.69
C ILE A 101 -1.84 3.84 -3.48
N LEU A 102 -2.45 4.11 -2.33
CA LEU A 102 -3.53 3.32 -1.76
C LEU A 102 -4.61 4.25 -1.23
N ALA A 103 -5.83 3.72 -1.14
CA ALA A 103 -6.96 4.47 -0.64
C ALA A 103 -7.75 3.68 0.39
N LYS A 104 -8.41 4.42 1.29
CA LYS A 104 -9.30 3.86 2.30
C LYS A 104 -10.48 4.80 2.51
N VAL A 105 -11.64 4.26 2.87
CA VAL A 105 -12.73 5.06 3.41
C VAL A 105 -12.90 4.74 4.88
N ALA A 106 -12.80 5.76 5.74
CA ALA A 106 -13.04 5.64 7.17
C ALA A 106 -14.24 6.52 7.55
N THR A 107 -15.02 6.09 8.54
CA THR A 107 -16.07 6.93 9.12
C THR A 107 -15.43 7.99 10.04
N PRO A 108 -16.06 9.17 10.21
CA PRO A 108 -15.49 10.25 11.03
C PRO A 108 -15.13 9.84 12.46
N ASP A 109 -15.98 9.04 13.11
CA ASP A 109 -15.79 8.53 14.47
C ASP A 109 -14.58 7.59 14.60
N VAL A 110 -14.41 6.68 13.64
CA VAL A 110 -13.21 5.82 13.55
C VAL A 110 -11.98 6.69 13.34
N LEU A 111 -12.02 7.61 12.38
CA LEU A 111 -10.87 8.46 12.09
C LEU A 111 -10.47 9.34 13.29
N ASP A 112 -11.44 9.95 13.96
CA ASP A 112 -11.20 10.79 15.14
C ASP A 112 -10.58 9.97 16.29
N THR A 113 -11.05 8.73 16.48
CA THR A 113 -10.50 7.80 17.48
C THR A 113 -9.04 7.47 17.19
N GLU A 114 -8.73 7.07 15.96
CA GLU A 114 -7.39 6.65 15.57
C GLU A 114 -6.40 7.83 15.52
N LEU A 115 -6.82 9.00 15.03
CA LEU A 115 -6.02 10.23 15.10
C LEU A 115 -5.75 10.65 16.55
N GLY A 116 -6.70 10.43 17.45
CA GLY A 116 -6.57 10.70 18.88
C GLY A 116 -5.43 9.91 19.55
N GLN A 117 -5.07 8.75 19.02
CA GLN A 117 -3.98 7.90 19.52
C GLN A 117 -2.58 8.42 19.10
N ILE A 118 -2.49 9.27 18.08
CA ILE A 118 -1.21 9.83 17.62
C ILE A 118 -0.75 10.92 18.60
N ALA A 119 0.30 10.67 19.38
CA ALA A 119 0.77 11.62 20.40
C ALA A 119 1.36 12.92 19.83
N ASN A 120 2.08 12.83 18.70
CA ASN A 120 2.71 14.00 18.08
C ASN A 120 1.69 14.84 17.28
N PRO A 121 1.43 16.11 17.64
CA PRO A 121 0.44 16.94 16.95
C PRO A 121 0.73 17.18 15.47
N LYS A 122 2.01 17.26 15.07
CA LYS A 122 2.38 17.47 13.66
C LYS A 122 2.07 16.24 12.81
N GLU A 123 2.38 15.05 13.34
CA GLU A 123 2.07 13.79 12.68
C GLU A 123 0.55 13.59 12.58
N ARG A 124 -0.18 13.89 13.66
CA ARG A 124 -1.65 13.84 13.65
C ARG A 124 -2.24 14.76 12.60
N ALA A 125 -1.75 15.99 12.48
CA ALA A 125 -2.21 16.94 11.47
C ALA A 125 -1.94 16.41 10.05
N PHE A 126 -0.73 15.89 9.80
CA PHE A 126 -0.40 15.28 8.51
C PHE A 126 -1.31 14.10 8.17
N MET A 127 -1.61 13.21 9.13
CA MET A 127 -2.52 12.07 8.88
C MET A 127 -3.95 12.53 8.61
N ALA A 128 -4.42 13.57 9.30
CA ALA A 128 -5.75 14.14 9.06
C ALA A 128 -5.86 14.76 7.66
N GLU A 129 -4.80 15.41 7.18
CA GLU A 129 -4.72 16.00 5.83
C GLU A 129 -4.75 14.94 4.71
N GLN A 130 -4.52 13.66 5.03
CA GLN A 130 -4.62 12.58 4.05
C GLN A 130 -6.06 12.20 3.69
N PHE A 131 -7.08 12.85 4.28
CA PHE A 131 -8.49 12.55 4.06
C PHE A 131 -9.27 13.69 3.40
N ALA A 132 -10.11 13.33 2.44
CA ALA A 132 -10.95 14.24 1.67
C ALA A 132 -12.46 14.01 1.89
N ILE A 133 -13.20 15.12 1.93
CA ILE A 133 -14.67 15.12 1.88
C ILE A 133 -15.11 15.06 0.42
N THR A 134 -15.52 13.87 -0.04
CA THR A 134 -15.90 13.64 -1.43
C THR A 134 -17.42 13.64 -1.62
N ASN A 135 -17.88 13.87 -2.86
CA ASN A 135 -19.30 13.72 -3.18
C ASN A 135 -19.75 12.25 -3.02
N LYS A 136 -18.91 11.30 -3.44
CA LYS A 136 -19.22 9.87 -3.49
C LYS A 136 -19.33 9.22 -2.12
N PHE A 137 -18.34 9.45 -1.25
CA PHE A 137 -18.24 8.76 0.04
C PHE A 137 -18.80 9.57 1.19
N HIS A 138 -18.87 10.91 1.09
CA HIS A 138 -19.36 11.75 2.18
C HIS A 138 -20.75 12.34 1.89
N LYS A 139 -20.85 13.25 0.91
CA LYS A 139 -22.05 14.07 0.72
C LYS A 139 -23.26 13.27 0.25
N ALA A 140 -23.06 12.29 -0.64
CA ALA A 140 -24.16 11.47 -1.15
C ALA A 140 -24.73 10.52 -0.07
N PRO A 141 -23.93 9.79 0.72
CA PRO A 141 -24.42 9.05 1.89
C PRO A 141 -25.14 9.94 2.90
N GLN A 142 -24.55 11.08 3.27
CA GLN A 142 -25.17 12.03 4.20
C GLN A 142 -26.55 12.51 3.74
N LYS A 143 -26.69 12.88 2.46
CA LYS A 143 -27.98 13.30 1.88
C LYS A 143 -29.03 12.18 1.90
N LYS A 144 -28.61 10.92 1.91
CA LYS A 144 -29.47 9.73 1.99
C LYS A 144 -29.73 9.29 3.44
N GLY A 145 -29.29 10.06 4.44
CA GLY A 145 -29.40 9.70 5.85
C GLY A 145 -28.54 8.48 6.24
N LYS A 146 -27.52 8.17 5.43
CA LYS A 146 -26.51 7.15 5.75
C LYS A 146 -25.32 7.83 6.42
N GLU A 147 -24.53 7.03 7.12
CA GLU A 147 -23.26 7.47 7.66
C GLU A 147 -22.35 8.00 6.53
N PRO A 148 -21.73 9.18 6.69
CA PRO A 148 -20.76 9.69 5.73
C PRO A 148 -19.37 9.08 5.98
N GLY A 149 -18.63 8.81 4.91
CA GLY A 149 -17.23 8.39 4.95
C GLY A 149 -16.28 9.52 4.52
N LEU A 150 -15.03 9.42 4.95
CA LEU A 150 -13.91 10.25 4.53
C LEU A 150 -12.96 9.41 3.68
N PHE A 151 -12.58 9.93 2.51
CA PHE A 151 -11.75 9.20 1.55
C PHE A 151 -10.28 9.57 1.73
N GLY A 152 -9.45 8.61 2.11
CA GLY A 152 -8.02 8.80 2.32
C GLY A 152 -7.17 8.34 1.14
N ILE A 153 -6.03 9.01 0.92
CA ILE A 153 -4.96 8.59 0.00
C ILE A 153 -3.65 8.48 0.77
N PHE A 154 -2.91 7.40 0.55
CA PHE A 154 -1.69 7.08 1.25
C PHE A 154 -0.64 6.56 0.28
N VAL A 155 0.59 7.04 0.39
CA VAL A 155 1.67 6.67 -0.51
C VAL A 155 2.74 5.91 0.29
N ASP A 156 3.04 4.68 -0.12
CA ASP A 156 4.11 3.88 0.45
C ASP A 156 5.45 4.35 -0.15
N PRO A 157 6.32 5.01 0.64
CA PRO A 157 7.58 5.54 0.14
C PRO A 157 8.55 4.42 -0.25
N THR A 158 8.39 3.21 0.28
CA THR A 158 9.25 2.05 -0.01
C THR A 158 8.89 1.37 -1.33
N LYS A 159 7.70 1.66 -1.89
CA LYS A 159 7.24 1.10 -3.17
C LYS A 159 7.19 2.14 -4.28
N CYS A 160 7.06 3.42 -3.93
CA CYS A 160 6.98 4.49 -4.92
C CYS A 160 8.31 4.65 -5.66
N LYS A 161 8.27 4.40 -6.97
CA LYS A 161 9.41 4.62 -7.88
C LYS A 161 9.44 6.02 -8.51
N GLY A 162 8.55 6.93 -8.10
CA GLY A 162 8.53 8.30 -8.62
C GLY A 162 8.14 8.44 -10.10
N CYS A 163 7.38 7.49 -10.66
CA CYS A 163 7.01 7.50 -12.08
C CYS A 163 5.97 8.56 -12.50
N ALA A 164 5.34 9.24 -11.53
CA ALA A 164 4.32 10.27 -11.77
C ALA A 164 3.00 9.83 -12.46
N GLU A 165 2.83 8.58 -12.89
CA GLU A 165 1.59 8.09 -13.54
C GLU A 165 0.30 8.46 -12.77
N CYS A 166 0.33 8.30 -11.44
CA CYS A 166 -0.80 8.65 -10.58
C CYS A 166 -1.14 10.16 -10.61
N VAL A 167 -0.14 11.02 -10.78
CA VAL A 167 -0.27 12.48 -10.87
C VAL A 167 -0.82 12.86 -12.24
N GLU A 168 -0.24 12.32 -13.31
CA GLU A 168 -0.67 12.55 -14.69
C GLU A 168 -2.13 12.12 -14.89
N ALA A 169 -2.50 10.93 -14.44
CA ALA A 169 -3.87 10.45 -14.52
C ALA A 169 -4.87 11.32 -13.73
N CYS A 170 -4.43 11.91 -12.62
CA CYS A 170 -5.27 12.83 -11.86
C CYS A 170 -5.43 14.20 -12.55
N ALA A 171 -4.37 14.66 -13.22
CA ALA A 171 -4.36 15.90 -13.99
C ALA A 171 -5.21 15.79 -15.27
N ASP A 172 -5.13 14.65 -15.97
CA ASP A 172 -5.92 14.36 -17.19
C ASP A 172 -7.43 14.36 -16.92
N LEU A 173 -7.83 13.95 -15.71
CA LEU A 173 -9.22 14.04 -15.25
C LEU A 173 -9.61 15.45 -14.76
N GLY A 174 -8.68 16.40 -14.75
CA GLY A 174 -8.89 17.80 -14.36
C GLY A 174 -8.96 18.04 -12.86
N TYR A 175 -8.62 17.05 -12.03
CA TYR A 175 -8.72 17.18 -10.57
C TYR A 175 -7.49 17.79 -9.94
N ASN A 176 -6.28 17.44 -10.41
CA ASN A 176 -5.02 17.93 -9.83
C ASN A 176 -4.97 17.76 -8.30
N ALA A 177 -5.37 16.58 -7.82
CA ALA A 177 -5.37 16.21 -6.40
C ALA A 177 -4.06 15.57 -5.95
N LEU A 178 -3.09 15.44 -6.85
CA LEU A 178 -1.75 14.98 -6.58
C LEU A 178 -0.76 15.92 -7.26
N LYS A 179 0.44 16.06 -6.70
CA LYS A 179 1.59 16.70 -7.34
C LYS A 179 2.87 16.00 -6.91
N MET A 180 3.87 15.93 -7.77
CA MET A 180 5.19 15.44 -7.35
C MET A 180 5.87 16.47 -6.46
N ILE A 181 6.52 16.01 -5.39
CA ILE A 181 7.40 16.79 -4.54
C ILE A 181 8.75 16.08 -4.43
N GLU A 182 9.82 16.85 -4.29
CA GLU A 182 11.14 16.31 -3.97
C GLU A 182 11.14 15.68 -2.57
N LYS A 183 11.83 14.56 -2.42
CA LYS A 183 12.05 13.93 -1.12
C LYS A 183 13.16 14.68 -0.39
N GLU A 184 12.83 15.15 0.80
CA GLU A 184 13.76 15.67 1.79
C GLU A 184 13.97 14.61 2.89
N ASP A 185 14.94 14.85 3.79
CA ASP A 185 15.24 13.96 4.92
C ASP A 185 14.00 13.63 5.79
N THR A 186 13.01 14.52 5.80
CA THR A 186 11.77 14.35 6.57
C THR A 186 10.64 13.68 5.80
N THR A 187 10.74 13.58 4.46
CA THR A 187 9.69 13.07 3.59
C THR A 187 9.47 11.57 3.80
N VAL A 188 10.50 10.74 3.64
CA VAL A 188 10.34 9.27 3.80
C VAL A 188 9.82 8.90 5.20
N PRO A 189 10.35 9.46 6.31
CA PRO A 189 9.82 9.16 7.65
C PRO A 189 8.34 9.50 7.86
N ILE A 190 7.85 10.65 7.38
CA ILE A 190 6.44 11.02 7.57
C ILE A 190 5.50 10.18 6.69
N TYR A 191 5.90 9.89 5.45
CA TYR A 191 5.13 9.02 4.56
C TYR A 191 5.12 7.56 5.05
N GLN A 192 6.21 7.09 5.66
CA GLN A 192 6.26 5.77 6.30
C GLN A 192 5.21 5.68 7.42
N LYS A 193 5.17 6.68 8.31
CA LYS A 193 4.14 6.75 9.36
C LYS A 193 2.72 6.85 8.79
N SER A 194 2.55 7.54 7.67
CA SER A 194 1.27 7.68 7.00
C SER A 194 0.77 6.35 6.43
N ILE A 195 1.63 5.59 5.77
CA ILE A 195 1.23 4.28 5.26
C ILE A 195 1.03 3.26 6.40
N ASP A 196 1.79 3.39 7.50
CA ASP A 196 1.57 2.57 8.69
C ASP A 196 0.25 2.92 9.39
N PHE A 197 -0.14 4.20 9.39
CA PHE A 197 -1.47 4.62 9.83
C PHE A 197 -2.57 4.02 8.95
N PHE A 198 -2.41 4.04 7.62
CA PHE A 198 -3.31 3.33 6.71
C PHE A 198 -3.45 1.86 7.08
N ARG A 199 -2.34 1.16 7.36
CA ARG A 199 -2.35 -0.25 7.78
C ARG A 199 -3.00 -0.43 9.14
N HIS A 200 -2.91 0.55 10.04
CA HIS A 200 -3.56 0.45 11.35
C HIS A 200 -5.07 0.69 11.33
N LEU A 201 -5.58 1.48 10.38
CA LEU A 201 -7.02 1.72 10.24
C LEU A 201 -7.77 0.42 9.92
N PRO A 202 -9.02 0.25 10.40
CA PRO A 202 -9.86 -0.89 10.03
C PRO A 202 -10.16 -0.91 8.51
N PRO A 203 -10.65 -2.05 7.98
CA PRO A 203 -11.05 -2.14 6.58
C PRO A 203 -12.08 -1.10 6.19
N THR A 204 -12.06 -0.69 4.92
CA THR A 204 -13.12 0.16 4.37
C THR A 204 -14.49 -0.51 4.59
N PRO A 205 -15.47 0.18 5.20
CA PRO A 205 -16.80 -0.40 5.40
C PRO A 205 -17.44 -0.84 4.08
N LYS A 206 -18.07 -2.02 4.08
CA LYS A 206 -18.57 -2.70 2.86
C LYS A 206 -19.58 -1.86 2.09
N GLU A 207 -20.34 -0.98 2.75
CA GLU A 207 -21.29 -0.08 2.13
C GLU A 207 -20.65 0.96 1.20
N TYR A 208 -19.35 1.22 1.32
CA TYR A 208 -18.59 2.11 0.44
C TYR A 208 -17.92 1.36 -0.72
N ILE A 209 -17.96 0.03 -0.73
CA ILE A 209 -17.33 -0.81 -1.74
C ILE A 209 -18.41 -1.27 -2.73
N ASN A 210 -18.21 -0.97 -4.00
CA ASN A 210 -19.07 -1.45 -5.08
C ASN A 210 -18.33 -2.52 -5.89
N ASP A 211 -18.71 -3.78 -5.68
CA ASP A 211 -18.13 -4.95 -6.35
C ASP A 211 -18.36 -5.01 -7.86
N ARG A 212 -19.27 -4.18 -8.40
CA ARG A 212 -19.51 -4.06 -9.85
C ARG A 212 -18.65 -3.01 -10.53
N VAL A 213 -17.94 -2.20 -9.77
CA VAL A 213 -17.08 -1.12 -10.28
C VAL A 213 -15.64 -1.50 -9.93
N VAL A 214 -14.88 -1.93 -10.93
CA VAL A 214 -13.51 -2.45 -10.75
C VAL A 214 -12.64 -1.53 -9.91
N VAL A 215 -12.72 -0.21 -10.15
CA VAL A 215 -11.93 0.78 -9.42
C VAL A 215 -12.33 0.89 -7.93
N ASP A 216 -13.57 0.55 -7.58
CA ASP A 216 -14.06 0.54 -6.20
C ASP A 216 -13.73 -0.77 -5.48
N MET A 217 -13.56 -1.86 -6.22
CA MET A 217 -13.08 -3.12 -5.64
C MET A 217 -11.71 -2.95 -4.99
N MET A 218 -10.88 -2.02 -5.50
CA MET A 218 -9.56 -1.70 -4.93
C MET A 218 -9.61 -1.08 -3.52
N LEU A 219 -10.80 -0.68 -3.03
CA LEU A 219 -10.98 -0.32 -1.63
C LEU A 219 -11.11 -1.53 -0.71
N ALA A 220 -11.40 -2.70 -1.27
CA ALA A 220 -11.44 -3.97 -0.57
C ALA A 220 -10.03 -4.55 -0.46
N GLU A 221 -9.65 -4.91 0.76
CA GLU A 221 -8.36 -5.53 1.07
C GLU A 221 -8.05 -6.77 0.24
N GLN A 222 -9.07 -7.59 0.04
CA GLN A 222 -9.00 -8.87 -0.66
C GLN A 222 -8.65 -8.71 -2.15
N SER A 223 -8.80 -7.51 -2.70
CA SER A 223 -8.44 -7.20 -4.08
C SER A 223 -6.95 -6.90 -4.26
N MET A 224 -6.22 -6.65 -3.18
CA MET A 224 -4.83 -6.20 -3.23
C MET A 224 -3.88 -7.40 -3.25
N LEU A 225 -3.89 -8.10 -4.38
CA LEU A 225 -3.14 -9.35 -4.59
C LEU A 225 -1.67 -9.11 -4.97
N PHE A 226 -1.32 -7.87 -5.33
CA PHE A 226 0.02 -7.46 -5.71
C PHE A 226 0.68 -6.60 -4.62
N VAL A 227 1.72 -7.12 -3.97
CA VAL A 227 2.37 -6.49 -2.80
C VAL A 227 3.33 -5.34 -3.12
N GLY A 228 3.51 -5.03 -4.41
CA GLY A 228 4.51 -4.09 -4.90
C GLY A 228 5.94 -4.65 -4.87
N GLY A 229 6.92 -3.80 -5.16
CA GLY A 229 8.33 -4.19 -5.09
C GLY A 229 8.84 -4.95 -6.31
N ALA A 230 8.07 -4.96 -7.41
CA ALA A 230 8.47 -5.65 -8.63
C ALA A 230 9.70 -5.00 -9.24
N GLY A 231 10.54 -5.81 -9.89
CA GLY A 231 11.74 -5.35 -10.62
C GLY A 231 11.44 -4.64 -11.95
N SER A 232 10.19 -4.32 -12.23
CA SER A 232 9.78 -3.59 -13.43
C SER A 232 10.27 -2.13 -13.43
N CYS A 233 10.33 -1.53 -14.61
CA CYS A 233 10.64 -0.11 -14.78
C CYS A 233 9.66 0.79 -14.01
N ALA A 234 10.08 2.01 -13.69
CA ALA A 234 9.17 3.06 -13.23
C ALA A 234 8.12 3.36 -14.33
N GLY A 235 6.83 3.34 -13.99
CA GLY A 235 5.74 3.57 -14.97
C GLY A 235 5.44 2.36 -15.86
N CYS A 236 5.74 1.15 -15.40
CA CYS A 236 5.52 -0.06 -16.20
C CYS A 236 4.03 -0.37 -16.41
N GLY A 237 3.52 -0.10 -17.61
CA GLY A 237 2.13 -0.41 -17.97
C GLY A 237 1.75 -1.90 -17.93
N GLU A 238 2.72 -2.82 -18.03
CA GLU A 238 2.44 -4.25 -17.86
C GLU A 238 2.03 -4.58 -16.42
N ALA A 239 2.74 -3.98 -15.44
CA ALA A 239 2.45 -4.20 -14.03
C ALA A 239 1.10 -3.60 -13.62
N THR A 240 0.74 -2.43 -14.16
CA THR A 240 -0.57 -1.79 -13.92
C THR A 240 -1.74 -2.70 -14.29
N VAL A 241 -1.63 -3.48 -15.38
CA VAL A 241 -2.71 -4.38 -15.85
C VAL A 241 -2.77 -5.70 -15.06
N LEU A 242 -1.64 -6.16 -14.51
CA LEU A 242 -1.55 -7.43 -13.78
C LEU A 242 -1.90 -7.31 -12.28
N ARG A 243 -1.73 -6.11 -11.74
CA ARG A 243 -1.84 -5.79 -10.31
C ARG A 243 -3.26 -6.00 -9.75
#